data_AF-A0A2H1KW27-F1
#
_entry.id   AF-A0A2H1KW27-F1
#
_cell.length_a   1.000
_cell.length_b   1.000
_cell.length_c   1.000
_cell.angle_alpha   90.00
_cell.angle_beta   90.00
_cell.angle_gamma   90.00
#
_symmetry.space_group_name_H-M   'P 1'
#
loop_
_entity.id
_entity.type
_entity.pdbx_description
1 polymer ?
#
loop_
_entity_poly.entity_id
_entity_poly.type
_entity_poly.pdbx_seq_one_letter_code
_entity_poly.pdbx_strand_id
1 'polypeptide(L)'
;MTESEFHENPDEHLAERLESISDEEAEKRATALEAGLQSYDLEDEDRALLDAYGFDVEEEEARGADPVLAVVGRPNVGKSTLVNRILGRREAVVEDVPGVTRDRVSYRAEWNTKEFTLVDTGGWDSDSKGMASRIAIQSEIAVDMADAVVLVVDATTGPTATDELVVKMLRRKKKPVILAANKVDDERGELMAAELWGLGLGQPWTVSGLHGRGVADLLDEVLNILPEVSAVETRVEEGGPRRIALVGRPNVGKSSLLNQLMGSDRVLVDNVAGTTRDPVDELIELGDKQWRFVDTAGIRRRAHQASGADFYAALRTQTALERAELALVLLEVQEPLSEQDVRIVTTAAEAGRAVVLAFNKWDLLDDERRYYLEREIEKDLAHVAWAPRVNISAKTGRHADKLVPAMETALEGWDTRIPTGRLNAFLGELVAANPHPVRGGKQPRILFGTQAQSRPPKFVLFTSGFLDPGYRRFIVRRLRETFGFKGTPIEVSMRIREKRKGR
;
A
#
# COMPACT_ATOMS: atom_id res chain seq x y z
N MET A 1 27.07 -0.72 21.55
CA MET A 1 27.28 -2.17 21.35
C MET A 1 27.32 -2.37 19.86
N THR A 2 28.45 -2.84 19.34
CA THR A 2 28.73 -2.99 17.91
C THR A 2 27.71 -3.93 17.27
N GLU A 3 27.06 -3.50 16.19
CA GLU A 3 26.31 -4.39 15.29
C GLU A 3 27.30 -5.47 14.82
N SER A 4 27.15 -6.71 15.30
CA SER A 4 27.87 -7.82 14.70
C SER A 4 27.36 -7.95 13.27
N GLU A 5 28.18 -7.54 12.29
CA GLU A 5 27.85 -7.69 10.88
C GLU A 5 27.61 -9.17 10.58
N PHE A 6 26.43 -9.45 10.02
CA PHE A 6 26.15 -10.77 9.46
C PHE A 6 27.05 -10.94 8.24
N HIS A 7 27.99 -11.90 8.30
CA HIS A 7 28.82 -12.28 7.17
C HIS A 7 28.19 -13.48 6.46
N GLU A 8 27.78 -13.25 5.23
CA GLU A 8 27.28 -14.28 4.31
C GLU A 8 28.43 -15.13 3.78
N ASN A 9 28.17 -16.42 3.60
CA ASN A 9 28.93 -17.29 2.71
C ASN A 9 28.27 -17.27 1.31
N PRO A 10 29.00 -16.90 0.24
CA PRO A 10 28.48 -16.96 -1.11
C PRO A 10 28.08 -18.41 -1.44
N ASP A 11 26.79 -18.64 -1.69
CA ASP A 11 26.28 -19.90 -2.22
C ASP A 11 25.75 -19.68 -3.63
N GLU A 12 26.59 -20.00 -4.63
CA GLU A 12 26.26 -19.89 -6.05
C GLU A 12 25.38 -21.05 -6.53
N HIS A 13 25.31 -22.15 -5.77
CA HIS A 13 24.58 -23.37 -6.15
C HIS A 13 23.19 -23.48 -5.51
N LEU A 14 22.74 -22.46 -4.76
CA LEU A 14 21.43 -22.47 -4.10
C LEU A 14 20.27 -22.70 -5.08
N ALA A 15 20.30 -22.02 -6.23
CA ALA A 15 19.27 -22.16 -7.26
C ALA A 15 19.26 -23.58 -7.87
N GLU A 16 20.44 -24.15 -8.15
CA GLU A 16 20.57 -25.51 -8.69
C GLU A 16 20.05 -26.56 -7.69
N ARG A 17 20.38 -26.41 -6.40
CA ARG A 17 19.86 -27.30 -5.34
C ARG A 17 18.34 -27.19 -5.23
N LEU A 18 17.79 -25.97 -5.31
CA LEU A 18 16.35 -25.76 -5.27
C LEU A 18 15.65 -26.38 -6.48
N GLU A 19 16.20 -26.24 -7.69
CA GLU A 19 15.66 -26.85 -8.92
C GLU A 19 15.69 -28.38 -8.90
N SER A 20 16.62 -28.98 -8.14
CA SER A 20 16.70 -30.44 -7.98
C SER A 20 15.62 -31.02 -7.06
N ILE A 21 14.94 -30.18 -6.26
CA ILE A 21 13.85 -30.61 -5.38
C ILE A 21 12.58 -30.63 -6.22
N SER A 22 11.95 -31.80 -6.34
CA SER A 22 10.67 -31.90 -7.05
C SER A 22 9.57 -31.12 -6.32
N ASP A 23 8.60 -30.58 -7.06
CA ASP A 23 7.48 -29.84 -6.45
C ASP A 23 6.71 -30.72 -5.44
N GLU A 24 6.59 -32.03 -5.70
CA GLU A 24 5.95 -32.98 -4.78
C GLU A 24 6.73 -33.15 -3.46
N GLU A 25 8.07 -33.19 -3.52
CA GLU A 25 8.91 -33.23 -2.32
C GLU A 25 8.89 -31.91 -1.55
N ALA A 26 8.91 -30.79 -2.27
CA ALA A 26 8.80 -29.45 -1.68
C ALA A 26 7.47 -29.30 -0.93
N GLU A 27 6.38 -29.79 -1.52
CA GLU A 27 5.04 -29.73 -0.93
C GLU A 27 4.94 -30.60 0.33
N LYS A 28 5.40 -31.86 0.26
CA LYS A 28 5.44 -32.76 1.43
C LYS A 28 6.23 -32.17 2.60
N ARG A 29 7.36 -31.50 2.30
CA ARG A 29 8.17 -30.81 3.31
C ARG A 29 7.40 -29.63 3.93
N ALA A 30 6.73 -28.81 3.12
CA ALA A 30 5.93 -27.70 3.63
C ALA A 30 4.77 -28.18 4.52
N THR A 31 4.05 -29.24 4.14
CA THR A 31 2.99 -29.82 4.98
C THR A 31 3.51 -30.28 6.34
N ALA A 32 4.69 -30.91 6.36
CA ALA A 32 5.31 -31.34 7.61
C ALA A 32 5.73 -30.15 8.50
N LEU A 33 6.25 -29.07 7.90
CA LEU A 33 6.63 -27.85 8.62
C LEU A 33 5.41 -27.14 9.20
N GLU A 34 4.33 -27.01 8.42
CA GLU A 34 3.09 -26.39 8.85
C GLU A 34 2.42 -27.19 9.98
N ALA A 35 2.33 -28.51 9.86
CA ALA A 35 1.86 -29.37 10.96
C ALA A 35 2.71 -29.18 12.23
N GLY A 36 4.01 -28.95 12.08
CA GLY A 36 4.91 -28.62 13.18
C GLY A 36 4.55 -27.33 13.92
N LEU A 37 3.90 -26.36 13.26
CA LEU A 37 3.45 -25.10 13.89
C LEU A 37 2.39 -25.34 14.97
N GLN A 38 1.63 -26.45 14.93
CA GLN A 38 0.64 -26.77 15.97
C GLN A 38 1.25 -26.96 17.38
N SER A 39 2.56 -27.22 17.43
CA SER A 39 3.33 -27.31 18.68
C SER A 39 3.71 -25.94 19.29
N TYR A 40 3.41 -24.85 18.57
CA TYR A 40 3.64 -23.47 18.97
C TYR A 40 2.32 -22.77 19.28
N ASP A 41 2.40 -21.63 19.98
CA ASP A 41 1.23 -20.82 20.27
C ASP A 41 0.86 -19.94 19.07
N LEU A 42 -0.17 -20.36 18.34
CA LEU A 42 -0.73 -19.67 17.18
C LEU A 42 -1.97 -18.89 17.59
N GLU A 43 -2.00 -17.61 17.23
CA GLU A 43 -3.17 -16.75 17.39
C GLU A 43 -4.20 -17.09 16.31
N ASP A 44 -5.46 -16.68 16.49
CA ASP A 44 -6.52 -17.00 15.53
C ASP A 44 -6.26 -16.42 14.13
N GLU A 45 -5.64 -15.24 14.06
CA GLU A 45 -5.21 -14.61 12.80
C GLU A 45 -4.12 -15.39 12.08
N ASP A 46 -3.33 -16.19 12.79
CA ASP A 46 -2.33 -17.06 12.16
C ASP A 46 -2.97 -18.27 11.53
N ARG A 47 -3.98 -18.83 12.20
CA ARG A 47 -4.74 -19.94 11.64
C ARG A 47 -5.50 -19.48 10.41
N ALA A 48 -6.18 -18.34 10.48
CA ALA A 48 -6.85 -17.77 9.31
C ALA A 48 -5.88 -17.53 8.14
N LEU A 49 -4.66 -17.05 8.42
CA LEU A 49 -3.64 -16.85 7.39
C LEU A 49 -3.10 -18.18 6.83
N LEU A 50 -2.88 -19.18 7.68
CA LEU A 50 -2.44 -20.51 7.24
C LEU A 50 -3.55 -21.23 6.48
N ASP A 51 -4.80 -21.16 6.92
CA ASP A 51 -5.95 -21.80 6.28
C ASP A 51 -6.27 -21.12 4.93
N ALA A 52 -6.10 -19.81 4.79
CA ALA A 52 -6.35 -19.08 3.54
C ALA A 52 -5.27 -19.32 2.46
N TYR A 53 -4.06 -19.72 2.86
CA TYR A 53 -2.90 -19.82 1.94
C TYR A 53 -2.14 -21.15 2.04
N GLY A 54 -2.69 -22.09 2.82
CA GLY A 54 -2.21 -23.44 3.03
C GLY A 54 -2.94 -24.40 2.09
N PHE A 55 -2.19 -25.00 1.19
CA PHE A 55 -2.51 -26.18 0.39
C PHE A 55 -3.59 -26.14 -0.68
N ASP A 56 -4.42 -25.10 -0.82
CA ASP A 56 -5.29 -24.98 -1.98
C ASP A 56 -4.78 -23.93 -2.97
N VAL A 57 -4.14 -24.43 -4.04
CA VAL A 57 -4.13 -23.77 -5.35
C VAL A 57 -5.51 -24.00 -5.97
N GLU A 58 -6.55 -23.55 -5.29
CA GLU A 58 -7.79 -23.23 -5.98
C GLU A 58 -7.55 -21.85 -6.58
N GLU A 59 -7.66 -21.76 -7.91
CA GLU A 59 -7.86 -20.47 -8.59
C GLU A 59 -8.82 -19.67 -7.73
N GLU A 60 -8.43 -18.47 -7.27
CA GLU A 60 -9.27 -17.62 -6.44
C GLU A 60 -10.67 -17.56 -7.08
N GLU A 61 -11.62 -18.35 -6.58
CA GLU A 61 -13.01 -18.20 -6.95
C GLU A 61 -13.35 -16.79 -6.52
N ALA A 62 -13.59 -15.94 -7.53
CA ALA A 62 -13.58 -14.49 -7.44
C ALA A 62 -14.53 -13.94 -6.36
N ARG A 63 -14.11 -13.96 -5.09
CA ARG A 63 -14.70 -13.13 -4.04
C ARG A 63 -14.41 -11.68 -4.45
N GLY A 64 -15.45 -10.85 -4.47
CA GLY A 64 -15.30 -9.42 -4.79
C GLY A 64 -14.38 -8.73 -3.77
N ALA A 65 -13.81 -7.58 -4.12
CA ALA A 65 -13.05 -6.78 -3.16
C ALA A 65 -13.94 -6.38 -1.97
N ASP A 66 -13.41 -6.50 -0.76
CA ASP A 66 -14.11 -6.16 0.47
C ASP A 66 -14.52 -4.68 0.43
N PRO A 67 -15.77 -4.33 0.80
CA PRO A 67 -16.21 -2.95 0.81
C PRO A 67 -15.36 -2.11 1.76
N VAL A 68 -15.08 -0.86 1.39
CA VAL A 68 -14.17 0.02 2.11
C VAL A 68 -14.97 1.09 2.88
N LEU A 69 -14.73 1.19 4.19
CA LEU A 69 -15.34 2.15 5.09
C LEU A 69 -14.30 3.16 5.59
N ALA A 70 -14.46 4.44 5.25
CA ALA A 70 -13.62 5.50 5.80
C ALA A 70 -14.17 6.02 7.13
N VAL A 71 -13.32 6.10 8.15
CA VAL A 71 -13.65 6.76 9.42
C VAL A 71 -12.99 8.13 9.45
N VAL A 72 -13.81 9.18 9.33
CA VAL A 72 -13.36 10.57 9.20
C VAL A 72 -13.89 11.44 10.32
N GLY A 73 -13.25 12.59 10.57
CA GLY A 73 -13.65 13.52 11.63
C GLY A 73 -12.47 14.34 12.13
N ARG A 74 -12.76 15.43 12.86
CA ARG A 74 -11.70 16.30 13.41
C ARG A 74 -10.82 15.56 14.44
N PRO A 75 -9.63 16.07 14.78
CA PRO A 75 -8.83 15.51 15.88
C PRO A 75 -9.60 15.44 17.19
N ASN A 76 -9.24 14.46 18.04
CA ASN A 76 -9.75 14.29 19.42
C ASN A 76 -11.25 13.98 19.57
N VAL A 77 -11.98 13.69 18.49
CA VAL A 77 -13.38 13.18 18.55
C VAL A 77 -13.47 11.70 18.95
N GLY A 78 -12.33 11.01 19.09
CA GLY A 78 -12.28 9.60 19.47
C GLY A 78 -12.38 8.61 18.30
N LYS A 79 -11.96 9.02 17.08
CA LYS A 79 -11.89 8.14 15.90
C LYS A 79 -11.11 6.86 16.19
N SER A 80 -9.83 6.96 16.58
CA SER A 80 -8.98 5.79 16.81
C SER A 80 -9.50 4.92 17.95
N THR A 81 -10.15 5.50 18.96
CA THR A 81 -10.84 4.74 20.01
C THR A 81 -12.00 3.92 19.45
N LEU A 82 -12.80 4.49 18.55
CA LEU A 82 -13.89 3.81 17.86
C LEU A 82 -13.37 2.75 16.89
N VAL A 83 -12.32 3.05 16.11
CA VAL A 83 -11.68 2.08 15.20
C VAL A 83 -11.17 0.87 15.97
N ASN A 84 -10.40 1.08 17.05
CA ASN A 84 -9.94 0.00 17.92
C ASN A 84 -11.09 -0.84 18.49
N ARG A 85 -12.24 -0.21 18.74
CA ARG A 85 -13.42 -0.92 19.23
C ARG A 85 -13.98 -1.85 18.17
N ILE A 86 -14.11 -1.36 16.94
CA ILE A 86 -14.63 -2.11 15.78
C ILE A 86 -13.72 -3.30 15.48
N LEU A 87 -12.40 -3.13 15.59
CA LEU A 87 -11.42 -4.19 15.33
C LEU A 87 -11.35 -5.27 16.42
N GLY A 88 -12.04 -5.10 17.56
CA GLY A 88 -12.13 -6.13 18.60
C GLY A 88 -10.82 -6.44 19.35
N ARG A 89 -9.68 -5.84 18.98
CA ARG A 89 -8.36 -6.01 19.60
C ARG A 89 -7.66 -4.66 19.81
N ARG A 90 -6.77 -4.58 20.82
CA ARG A 90 -5.90 -3.41 21.06
C ARG A 90 -4.75 -3.38 20.03
N GLU A 91 -5.05 -3.11 18.76
CA GLU A 91 -4.00 -2.96 17.73
C GLU A 91 -3.54 -1.51 17.49
N ALA A 92 -4.28 -0.46 17.90
CA ALA A 92 -3.69 0.87 17.96
C ALA A 92 -3.09 1.14 19.34
N VAL A 93 -1.94 0.52 19.61
CA VAL A 93 -0.94 1.06 20.54
C VAL A 93 0.39 1.17 19.80
N VAL A 94 0.65 2.40 19.35
CA VAL A 94 1.94 3.09 19.30
C VAL A 94 3.18 2.18 19.23
N GLU A 95 3.63 1.82 18.02
CA GLU A 95 5.05 1.63 17.79
C GLU A 95 5.71 3.01 17.59
N ASP A 96 6.28 3.53 18.68
CA ASP A 96 7.22 4.65 18.62
C ASP A 96 8.59 4.14 18.15
N VAL A 97 8.73 3.94 16.83
CA VAL A 97 10.04 3.90 16.18
C VAL A 97 10.27 5.26 15.50
N PRO A 98 11.18 6.11 16.01
CA PRO A 98 11.51 7.37 15.35
C PRO A 98 12.15 7.07 13.97
N GLY A 99 11.48 7.44 12.88
CA GLY A 99 12.02 7.32 11.52
C GLY A 99 11.12 6.65 10.48
N VAL A 100 9.95 6.14 10.86
CA VAL A 100 8.91 5.66 9.94
C VAL A 100 7.78 6.68 9.91
N THR A 101 7.45 7.21 8.74
CA THR A 101 6.23 8.01 8.56
C THR A 101 5.03 7.12 8.89
N ARG A 102 4.26 7.48 9.93
CA ARG A 102 2.97 6.82 10.24
C ARG A 102 1.98 7.17 9.13
N ASP A 103 1.97 6.34 8.10
CA ASP A 103 1.04 6.40 6.99
C ASP A 103 -0.25 5.61 7.29
N ARG A 104 -1.28 5.94 6.51
CA ARG A 104 -2.71 5.60 6.66
C ARG A 104 -2.89 4.10 6.89
N VAL A 105 -3.42 3.73 8.06
CA VAL A 105 -3.60 2.32 8.42
C VAL A 105 -4.97 1.86 7.92
N SER A 106 -4.95 0.89 7.01
CA SER A 106 -6.14 0.15 6.58
C SER A 106 -6.19 -1.13 7.40
N TYR A 107 -7.34 -1.42 7.99
CA TYR A 107 -7.55 -2.57 8.85
C TYR A 107 -8.65 -3.46 8.27
N ARG A 108 -8.46 -4.78 8.25
CA ARG A 108 -9.54 -5.71 7.94
C ARG A 108 -10.45 -5.81 9.17
N ALA A 109 -11.75 -5.59 8.97
CA ALA A 109 -12.76 -5.69 10.00
C ALA A 109 -13.82 -6.72 9.57
N GLU A 110 -14.43 -7.37 10.55
CA GLU A 110 -15.52 -8.32 10.33
C GLU A 110 -16.66 -7.96 11.30
N TRP A 111 -17.89 -7.87 10.76
CA TRP A 111 -19.10 -7.73 11.57
C TRP A 111 -20.20 -8.61 10.98
N ASN A 112 -20.87 -9.41 11.81
CA ASN A 112 -21.93 -10.33 11.37
C ASN A 112 -21.55 -11.16 10.13
N THR A 113 -20.35 -11.76 10.13
CA THR A 113 -19.79 -12.58 9.01
C THR A 113 -19.55 -11.83 7.70
N LYS A 114 -19.72 -10.50 7.68
CA LYS A 114 -19.34 -9.66 6.55
C LYS A 114 -17.99 -8.99 6.81
N GLU A 115 -17.08 -9.18 5.89
CA GLU A 115 -15.76 -8.54 5.91
C GLU A 115 -15.81 -7.18 5.22
N PHE A 116 -15.05 -6.21 5.74
CA PHE A 116 -14.90 -4.89 5.15
C PHE A 116 -13.56 -4.28 5.56
N THR A 117 -13.03 -3.37 4.73
CA THR A 117 -11.78 -2.67 5.01
C THR A 117 -12.08 -1.34 5.70
N LEU A 118 -11.49 -1.09 6.85
CA LEU A 118 -11.62 0.17 7.59
C LEU A 118 -10.38 1.05 7.36
N VAL A 119 -10.59 2.25 6.86
CA VAL A 119 -9.52 3.24 6.61
C VAL A 119 -9.61 4.37 7.65
N ASP A 120 -8.59 4.51 8.50
CA ASP A 120 -8.48 5.65 9.44
C ASP A 120 -7.68 6.81 8.81
N THR A 121 -8.29 8.00 8.79
CA THR A 121 -7.60 9.24 8.45
C THR A 121 -6.75 9.72 9.64
N GLY A 122 -5.81 8.91 10.15
CA GLY A 122 -5.09 9.12 11.41
C GLY A 122 -4.72 10.58 11.73
N GLY A 123 -4.80 10.95 13.02
CA GLY A 123 -4.55 12.33 13.48
C GLY A 123 -3.05 12.61 13.66
N TRP A 124 -2.49 13.50 12.83
CA TRP A 124 -1.16 14.06 13.07
C TRP A 124 -1.21 15.48 13.64
N ASP A 125 -0.17 15.75 14.43
CA ASP A 125 -0.08 16.80 15.43
C ASP A 125 -0.09 18.23 14.90
N SER A 126 -0.54 19.11 15.78
CA SER A 126 -0.91 20.49 15.50
C SER A 126 0.29 21.42 15.33
N ASP A 127 0.51 21.87 14.10
CA ASP A 127 1.07 23.21 13.87
C ASP A 127 -0.06 24.20 13.54
N SER A 128 -0.15 25.23 14.35
CA SER A 128 -1.31 26.10 14.62
C SER A 128 -1.77 27.02 13.47
N LYS A 129 -1.34 26.77 12.23
CA LYS A 129 -1.81 27.52 11.05
C LYS A 129 -2.24 26.59 9.91
N GLY A 130 -3.54 26.64 9.58
CA GLY A 130 -4.14 25.90 8.46
C GLY A 130 -4.69 24.49 8.78
N MET A 131 -4.96 24.18 10.05
CA MET A 131 -5.41 22.85 10.49
C MET A 131 -6.71 22.37 9.81
N ALA A 132 -7.71 23.25 9.67
CA ALA A 132 -9.01 22.88 9.13
C ALA A 132 -8.96 22.45 7.65
N SER A 133 -8.12 23.10 6.83
CA SER A 133 -7.96 22.71 5.42
C SER A 133 -7.22 21.38 5.28
N ARG A 134 -6.20 21.11 6.11
CA ARG A 134 -5.49 19.82 6.12
C ARG A 134 -6.41 18.65 6.48
N ILE A 135 -7.26 18.81 7.51
CA ILE A 135 -8.25 17.80 7.92
C ILE A 135 -9.23 17.51 6.79
N ALA A 136 -9.77 18.56 6.15
CA ALA A 136 -10.72 18.40 5.06
C ALA A 136 -10.10 17.64 3.87
N ILE A 137 -8.84 17.94 3.54
CA ILE A 137 -8.11 17.32 2.44
C ILE A 137 -7.80 15.84 2.74
N GLN A 138 -7.34 15.50 3.94
CA GLN A 138 -7.10 14.12 4.33
C GLN A 138 -8.39 13.29 4.33
N SER A 139 -9.47 13.90 4.83
CA SER A 139 -10.81 13.31 4.75
C SER A 139 -11.22 13.09 3.29
N GLU A 140 -10.91 14.03 2.39
CA GLU A 140 -11.26 13.94 0.98
C GLU A 140 -10.69 12.68 0.31
N ILE A 141 -9.44 12.33 0.58
CA ILE A 141 -8.80 11.16 -0.07
C ILE A 141 -9.34 9.85 0.51
N ALA A 142 -9.51 9.77 1.84
CA ALA A 142 -10.11 8.57 2.43
C ALA A 142 -11.53 8.37 1.94
N VAL A 143 -12.28 9.46 1.81
CA VAL A 143 -13.61 9.44 1.20
C VAL A 143 -13.51 8.99 -0.26
N ASP A 144 -12.56 9.48 -1.05
CA ASP A 144 -12.41 9.08 -2.47
C ASP A 144 -12.13 7.59 -2.62
N MET A 145 -11.46 6.96 -1.66
CA MET A 145 -11.11 5.54 -1.66
C MET A 145 -12.10 4.63 -0.92
N ALA A 146 -13.14 5.18 -0.28
CA ALA A 146 -14.12 4.39 0.48
C ALA A 146 -15.49 4.29 -0.20
N ASP A 147 -16.19 3.17 -0.06
CA ASP A 147 -17.56 2.99 -0.53
C ASP A 147 -18.56 3.76 0.33
N ALA A 148 -18.32 3.82 1.63
CA ALA A 148 -19.10 4.59 2.58
C ALA A 148 -18.21 5.28 3.62
N VAL A 149 -18.80 6.22 4.35
CA VAL A 149 -18.07 7.07 5.29
C VAL A 149 -18.79 7.11 6.63
N VAL A 150 -18.05 6.91 7.72
CA VAL A 150 -18.49 7.27 9.07
C VAL A 150 -17.85 8.60 9.46
N LEU A 151 -18.66 9.65 9.56
CA LEU A 151 -18.23 10.92 10.14
C LEU A 151 -18.39 10.86 11.66
N VAL A 152 -17.28 10.85 12.38
CA VAL A 152 -17.23 10.85 13.84
C VAL A 152 -17.18 12.28 14.36
N VAL A 153 -18.16 12.65 15.19
CA VAL A 153 -18.24 13.95 15.87
C VAL A 153 -18.33 13.72 17.37
N ASP A 154 -17.74 14.62 18.16
CA ASP A 154 -17.84 14.60 19.61
C ASP A 154 -19.19 15.17 20.07
N ALA A 155 -20.06 14.33 20.62
CA ALA A 155 -21.38 14.73 21.10
C ALA A 155 -21.31 15.76 22.26
N THR A 156 -20.23 15.75 23.05
CA THR A 156 -20.09 16.66 24.19
C THR A 156 -19.76 18.10 23.78
N THR A 157 -19.16 18.27 22.59
CA THR A 157 -18.78 19.59 22.06
C THR A 157 -19.87 20.16 21.14
N GLY A 158 -20.70 19.30 20.53
CA GLY A 158 -21.62 19.70 19.47
C GLY A 158 -20.93 19.97 18.13
N PRO A 159 -21.66 20.45 17.11
CA PRO A 159 -21.13 20.70 15.78
C PRO A 159 -20.16 21.89 15.77
N THR A 160 -19.00 21.72 15.15
CA THR A 160 -18.00 22.80 15.00
C THR A 160 -17.84 23.25 13.55
N ALA A 161 -17.25 24.42 13.33
CA ALA A 161 -16.93 24.91 11.98
C ALA A 161 -16.04 23.93 11.17
N THR A 162 -15.19 23.15 11.85
CA THR A 162 -14.39 22.10 11.18
C THR A 162 -15.27 20.95 10.70
N ASP A 163 -16.25 20.55 11.52
CA ASP A 163 -17.19 19.50 11.17
C ASP A 163 -18.05 19.94 9.97
N GLU A 164 -18.53 21.19 9.96
CA GLU A 164 -19.27 21.78 8.83
C GLU A 164 -18.48 21.78 7.51
N LEU A 165 -17.17 22.05 7.57
CA LEU A 165 -16.30 21.99 6.39
C LEU A 165 -16.19 20.56 5.83
N VAL A 166 -16.06 19.57 6.71
CA VAL A 166 -16.04 18.15 6.33
C VAL A 166 -17.39 17.75 5.75
N VAL A 167 -18.51 18.13 6.37
CA VAL A 167 -19.87 17.90 5.83
C VAL A 167 -20.02 18.51 4.43
N LYS A 168 -19.55 19.73 4.21
CA LYS A 168 -19.60 20.39 2.90
C LYS A 168 -18.76 19.66 1.84
N MET A 169 -17.64 19.03 2.24
CA MET A 169 -16.84 18.18 1.35
C MET A 169 -17.59 16.86 1.05
N LEU A 170 -18.09 16.17 2.07
CA LEU A 170 -18.82 14.91 1.94
C LEU A 170 -20.05 15.04 1.02
N ARG A 171 -20.83 16.10 1.18
CA ARG A 171 -21.99 16.41 0.31
C ARG A 171 -21.62 16.56 -1.16
N ARG A 172 -20.41 17.06 -1.47
CA ARG A 172 -19.92 17.18 -2.85
C ARG A 172 -19.53 15.84 -3.46
N LYS A 173 -19.00 14.91 -2.64
CA LYS A 173 -18.56 13.58 -3.07
C LYS A 173 -19.71 12.60 -3.32
N LYS A 174 -20.91 12.85 -2.75
CA LYS A 174 -22.13 12.05 -2.96
C LYS A 174 -21.95 10.55 -2.60
N LYS A 175 -21.10 10.25 -1.62
CA LYS A 175 -20.98 8.91 -1.04
C LYS A 175 -21.98 8.75 0.12
N PRO A 176 -22.43 7.52 0.42
CA PRO A 176 -23.16 7.23 1.65
C PRO A 176 -22.37 7.68 2.89
N VAL A 177 -23.04 8.38 3.81
CA VAL A 177 -22.42 8.90 5.04
C VAL A 177 -23.29 8.54 6.23
N ILE A 178 -22.68 7.98 7.27
CA ILE A 178 -23.28 7.81 8.59
C ILE A 178 -22.63 8.78 9.57
N LEU A 179 -23.45 9.45 10.38
CA LEU A 179 -23.00 10.35 11.43
C LEU A 179 -22.90 9.59 12.76
N ALA A 180 -21.69 9.42 13.28
CA ALA A 180 -21.44 8.83 14.59
C ALA A 180 -21.18 9.92 15.63
N ALA A 181 -22.10 10.06 16.59
CA ALA A 181 -22.00 10.95 17.74
C ALA A 181 -21.26 10.24 18.87
N ASN A 182 -19.95 10.42 18.96
CA ASN A 182 -19.07 9.71 19.88
C ASN A 182 -18.99 10.38 21.25
N LYS A 183 -18.50 9.63 22.25
CA LYS A 183 -18.42 10.01 23.69
C LYS A 183 -19.78 10.12 24.39
N VAL A 184 -20.76 9.35 23.93
CA VAL A 184 -22.07 9.25 24.59
C VAL A 184 -22.05 8.08 25.58
N ASP A 185 -21.72 8.40 26.83
CA ASP A 185 -21.56 7.39 27.88
C ASP A 185 -22.84 7.22 28.73
N ASP A 186 -23.71 8.23 28.77
CA ASP A 186 -24.94 8.29 29.57
C ASP A 186 -26.13 8.94 28.81
N GLU A 187 -27.30 8.98 29.46
CA GLU A 187 -28.53 9.58 28.90
C GLU A 187 -28.38 11.09 28.64
N ARG A 188 -27.50 11.79 29.36
CA ARG A 188 -27.26 13.22 29.12
C ARG A 188 -26.52 13.41 27.80
N GLY A 189 -25.55 12.54 27.51
CA GLY A 189 -24.86 12.51 26.22
C GLY A 189 -25.81 12.26 25.04
N GLU A 190 -26.85 11.43 25.22
CA GLU A 190 -27.87 11.20 24.17
C GLU A 190 -28.66 12.49 23.87
N LEU A 191 -29.00 13.27 24.90
CA LEU A 191 -29.65 14.58 24.72
C LEU A 191 -28.73 15.59 24.01
N MET A 192 -27.43 15.59 24.33
CA MET A 192 -26.46 16.49 23.67
C MET A 192 -26.25 16.14 22.19
N ALA A 193 -26.30 14.86 21.84
CA ALA A 193 -26.19 14.41 20.45
C ALA A 193 -27.33 14.94 19.57
N ALA A 194 -28.47 15.38 20.14
CA ALA A 194 -29.57 15.95 19.39
C ALA A 194 -29.18 17.22 18.61
N GLU A 195 -28.18 17.98 19.07
CA GLU A 195 -27.71 19.17 18.35
C GLU A 195 -27.07 18.82 17.00
N LEU A 196 -26.56 17.59 16.84
CA LEU A 196 -25.87 17.13 15.63
C LEU A 196 -26.81 16.91 14.44
N TRP A 197 -28.13 16.85 14.67
CA TRP A 197 -29.12 16.90 13.58
C TRP A 197 -28.96 18.15 12.71
N GLY A 198 -28.45 19.25 13.27
CA GLY A 198 -28.15 20.49 12.54
C GLY A 198 -27.13 20.33 11.42
N LEU A 199 -26.29 19.29 11.43
CA LEU A 199 -25.35 18.97 10.34
C LEU A 199 -26.06 18.47 9.07
N GLY A 200 -27.33 18.03 9.18
CA GLY A 200 -28.14 17.60 8.05
C GLY A 200 -27.52 16.42 7.29
N LEU A 201 -27.06 15.41 8.03
CA LEU A 201 -26.54 14.14 7.50
C LEU A 201 -27.44 12.94 7.86
N GLY A 202 -28.65 13.19 8.35
CA GLY A 202 -29.56 12.15 8.87
C GLY A 202 -29.43 11.97 10.38
N GLN A 203 -29.93 10.84 10.88
CA GLN A 203 -29.91 10.52 12.31
C GLN A 203 -28.45 10.38 12.82
N PRO A 204 -28.08 11.07 13.92
CA PRO A 204 -26.83 10.81 14.61
C PRO A 204 -26.93 9.50 15.41
N TRP A 205 -26.03 8.57 15.13
CA TRP A 205 -25.87 7.32 15.88
C TRP A 205 -24.99 7.57 17.10
N THR A 206 -25.56 7.50 18.29
CA THR A 206 -24.86 7.73 19.55
C THR A 206 -23.98 6.56 19.91
N VAL A 207 -22.68 6.79 20.05
CA VAL A 207 -21.70 5.76 20.36
C VAL A 207 -20.74 6.17 21.48
N SER A 208 -20.21 5.19 22.17
CA SER A 208 -19.02 5.34 23.01
C SER A 208 -17.94 4.40 22.52
N GLY A 209 -16.95 4.90 21.79
CA GLY A 209 -15.79 4.10 21.41
C GLY A 209 -15.05 3.52 22.64
N LEU A 210 -15.07 4.25 23.77
CA LEU A 210 -14.41 3.83 25.00
C LEU A 210 -15.16 2.69 25.72
N HIS A 211 -16.49 2.76 25.80
CA HIS A 211 -17.29 1.78 26.55
C HIS A 211 -18.02 0.77 25.65
N GLY A 212 -17.98 0.93 24.33
CA GLY A 212 -18.63 0.05 23.35
C GLY A 212 -20.13 0.28 23.17
N ARG A 213 -20.75 1.23 23.88
CA ARG A 213 -22.17 1.55 23.77
C ARG A 213 -22.53 2.00 22.35
N GLY A 214 -23.60 1.47 21.77
CA GLY A 214 -24.15 1.87 20.46
C GLY A 214 -23.30 1.50 19.24
N VAL A 215 -22.13 0.88 19.42
CA VAL A 215 -21.23 0.53 18.30
C VAL A 215 -21.81 -0.59 17.45
N ALA A 216 -22.51 -1.55 18.06
CA ALA A 216 -23.20 -2.62 17.33
C ALA A 216 -24.28 -2.05 16.39
N ASP A 217 -25.14 -1.18 16.91
CA ASP A 217 -26.21 -0.54 16.13
C ASP A 217 -25.63 0.32 14.99
N LEU A 218 -24.53 1.03 15.25
CA LEU A 218 -23.80 1.77 14.23
C LEU A 218 -23.28 0.84 13.12
N LEU A 219 -22.69 -0.31 13.48
CA LEU A 219 -22.12 -1.26 12.52
C LEU A 219 -23.20 -1.97 11.69
N ASP A 220 -24.36 -2.26 12.29
CA ASP A 220 -25.49 -2.81 11.54
C ASP A 220 -25.95 -1.83 10.45
N GLU A 221 -26.04 -0.53 10.77
CA GLU A 221 -26.38 0.49 9.77
C GLU A 221 -25.27 0.68 8.72
N VAL A 222 -24.00 0.59 9.13
CA VAL A 222 -22.87 0.59 8.19
C VAL A 222 -23.01 -0.53 7.17
N LEU A 223 -23.31 -1.76 7.61
CA LEU A 223 -23.50 -2.89 6.71
C LEU A 223 -24.73 -2.75 5.80
N ASN A 224 -25.74 -1.99 6.19
CA ASN A 224 -26.91 -1.69 5.35
C ASN A 224 -26.56 -0.78 4.17
N ILE A 225 -25.59 0.12 4.34
CA ILE A 225 -25.21 1.10 3.30
C ILE A 225 -23.99 0.68 2.49
N LEU A 226 -23.15 -0.22 3.03
CA LEU A 226 -22.02 -0.76 2.30
C LEU A 226 -22.52 -1.68 1.17
N PRO A 227 -21.91 -1.60 -0.02
CA PRO A 227 -22.21 -2.57 -1.07
C PRO A 227 -21.67 -3.95 -0.69
N GLU A 228 -22.23 -5.01 -1.26
CA GLU A 228 -21.72 -6.38 -1.04
C GLU A 228 -20.31 -6.59 -1.62
N VAL A 229 -19.96 -5.80 -2.64
CA VAL A 229 -18.64 -5.76 -3.27
C VAL A 229 -18.26 -4.29 -3.42
N SER A 230 -17.02 -3.93 -3.11
CA SER A 230 -16.56 -2.55 -3.24
C SER A 230 -16.83 -2.00 -4.65
N ALA A 231 -17.39 -0.79 -4.70
CA ALA A 231 -17.57 -0.01 -5.92
C ALA A 231 -16.38 0.93 -6.18
N VAL A 232 -15.49 1.10 -5.19
CA VAL A 232 -14.38 2.07 -5.21
C VAL A 232 -13.03 1.37 -5.28
N GLU A 233 -12.88 0.27 -4.56
CA GLU A 233 -11.88 -0.74 -4.88
C GLU A 233 -12.39 -1.46 -6.12
N THR A 234 -12.15 -0.84 -7.28
CA THR A 234 -12.31 -1.53 -8.55
C THR A 234 -11.47 -2.78 -8.41
N ARG A 235 -12.09 -3.96 -8.58
CA ARG A 235 -11.34 -5.13 -9.04
C ARG A 235 -10.27 -4.61 -9.99
N VAL A 236 -9.02 -5.04 -9.80
CA VAL A 236 -8.13 -5.16 -10.96
C VAL A 236 -9.02 -5.87 -11.98
N GLU A 237 -9.57 -5.17 -12.97
CA GLU A 237 -10.34 -5.81 -14.02
C GLU A 237 -9.38 -6.85 -14.56
N GLU A 238 -9.58 -8.13 -14.24
CA GLU A 238 -8.77 -9.18 -14.83
C GLU A 238 -9.04 -9.09 -16.33
N GLY A 239 -8.04 -8.62 -17.07
CA GLY A 239 -8.13 -8.36 -18.51
C GLY A 239 -8.24 -6.90 -18.94
N GLY A 240 -8.24 -5.91 -18.03
CA GLY A 240 -8.20 -4.48 -18.36
C GLY A 240 -6.77 -3.93 -18.61
N PRO A 241 -6.62 -2.78 -19.29
CA PRO A 241 -5.33 -2.08 -19.42
C PRO A 241 -4.68 -1.81 -18.06
N ARG A 242 -3.39 -2.17 -17.91
CA ARG A 242 -2.64 -1.99 -16.64
C ARG A 242 -2.57 -0.52 -16.26
N ARG A 243 -2.68 -0.23 -14.95
CA ARG A 243 -2.79 1.13 -14.43
C ARG A 243 -1.43 1.72 -14.05
N ILE A 244 -1.09 2.86 -14.63
CA ILE A 244 0.20 3.53 -14.46
C ILE A 244 0.01 4.92 -13.84
N ALA A 245 0.70 5.18 -12.73
CA ALA A 245 0.88 6.54 -12.22
C ALA A 245 2.18 7.14 -12.78
N LEU A 246 2.07 8.22 -13.55
CA LEU A 246 3.24 9.01 -13.97
C LEU A 246 3.59 10.05 -12.90
N VAL A 247 4.64 9.77 -12.13
CA VAL A 247 5.04 10.58 -10.98
C VAL A 247 6.42 11.20 -11.18
N GLY A 248 6.75 12.22 -10.40
CA GLY A 248 8.02 12.95 -10.49
C GLY A 248 7.85 14.41 -10.11
N ARG A 249 8.96 15.10 -9.85
CA ARG A 249 8.95 16.52 -9.46
C ARG A 249 8.32 17.44 -10.51
N PRO A 250 7.88 18.65 -10.16
CA PRO A 250 7.50 19.66 -11.15
C PRO A 250 8.56 19.84 -12.24
N ASN A 251 8.14 20.10 -13.48
CA ASN A 251 9.02 20.43 -14.62
C ASN A 251 10.00 19.35 -15.14
N VAL A 252 10.04 18.16 -14.53
CA VAL A 252 10.88 17.02 -15.03
C VAL A 252 10.45 16.46 -16.39
N GLY A 253 9.36 16.96 -16.98
CA GLY A 253 8.88 16.60 -18.32
C GLY A 253 7.72 15.62 -18.38
N LYS A 254 6.94 15.45 -17.30
CA LYS A 254 5.77 14.55 -17.27
C LYS A 254 4.74 14.85 -18.36
N SER A 255 4.35 16.12 -18.51
CA SER A 255 3.37 16.54 -19.52
C SER A 255 3.94 16.37 -20.94
N SER A 256 5.24 16.64 -21.12
CA SER A 256 5.92 16.39 -22.40
C SER A 256 5.90 14.91 -22.76
N LEU A 257 6.13 14.02 -21.77
CA LEU A 257 6.09 12.59 -21.99
C LEU A 257 4.70 12.11 -22.36
N LEU A 258 3.66 12.50 -21.60
CA LEU A 258 2.27 12.15 -21.95
C LEU A 258 1.91 12.61 -23.36
N ASN A 259 2.18 13.88 -23.70
CA ASN A 259 1.89 14.39 -25.03
C ASN A 259 2.65 13.62 -26.12
N GLN A 260 3.90 13.24 -25.86
CA GLN A 260 4.70 12.47 -26.81
C GLN A 260 4.13 11.05 -27.00
N LEU A 261 3.75 10.38 -25.91
CA LEU A 261 3.12 9.05 -25.97
C LEU A 261 1.74 9.10 -26.64
N MET A 262 1.02 10.22 -26.51
CA MET A 262 -0.26 10.42 -27.18
C MET A 262 -0.15 10.78 -28.67
N GLY A 263 0.92 11.49 -29.05
CA GLY A 263 1.13 11.99 -30.40
C GLY A 263 1.77 10.98 -31.35
N SER A 264 2.33 9.87 -30.84
CA SER A 264 2.74 8.73 -31.64
C SER A 264 1.50 7.92 -32.06
N ASP A 265 1.09 8.07 -33.32
CA ASP A 265 -0.05 7.42 -33.99
C ASP A 265 -0.64 6.18 -33.28
N ARG A 266 -1.63 6.42 -32.41
CA ARG A 266 -2.79 5.59 -32.01
C ARG A 266 -3.18 5.90 -30.56
N VAL A 267 -4.05 6.89 -30.38
CA VAL A 267 -4.83 7.03 -29.14
C VAL A 267 -6.30 7.00 -29.54
N LEU A 268 -6.94 5.86 -29.35
CA LEU A 268 -8.39 5.82 -29.23
C LEU A 268 -8.75 6.41 -27.87
N VAL A 269 -9.05 7.72 -27.87
CA VAL A 269 -9.75 8.35 -26.75
C VAL A 269 -11.18 7.82 -26.79
N ASP A 270 -11.43 6.68 -26.15
CA ASP A 270 -12.77 6.13 -26.09
C ASP A 270 -13.57 6.92 -25.04
N ASN A 271 -14.27 7.95 -25.51
CA ASN A 271 -15.32 8.60 -24.75
C ASN A 271 -16.57 7.69 -24.78
N VAL A 272 -16.47 6.46 -24.26
CA VAL A 272 -17.66 5.59 -24.16
C VAL A 272 -18.57 6.16 -23.07
N ALA A 273 -19.65 6.79 -23.51
CA ALA A 273 -20.73 7.26 -22.65
C ALA A 273 -21.35 6.07 -21.91
N GLY A 274 -20.94 5.87 -20.66
CA GLY A 274 -21.40 4.75 -19.82
C GLY A 274 -20.59 4.52 -18.54
N THR A 275 -19.36 5.02 -18.46
CA THR A 275 -18.52 4.92 -17.25
C THR A 275 -18.69 6.15 -16.36
N THR A 276 -19.83 6.27 -15.69
CA THR A 276 -19.99 7.29 -14.66
C THR A 276 -19.11 6.98 -13.45
N ARG A 277 -17.90 7.58 -13.35
CA ARG A 277 -17.58 8.52 -12.23
C ARG A 277 -16.16 9.09 -12.11
N ASP A 278 -15.15 8.67 -12.88
CA ASP A 278 -13.79 9.23 -12.73
C ASP A 278 -13.30 9.95 -14.00
N PRO A 279 -13.52 11.27 -14.12
CA PRO A 279 -13.28 12.03 -15.36
C PRO A 279 -11.80 12.41 -15.62
N VAL A 280 -10.81 11.58 -15.26
CA VAL A 280 -9.39 12.01 -15.23
C VAL A 280 -8.33 10.99 -15.74
N ASP A 281 -8.68 9.74 -15.97
CA ASP A 281 -7.71 8.72 -16.43
C ASP A 281 -7.63 8.69 -17.97
N GLU A 282 -6.43 8.48 -18.53
CA GLU A 282 -6.19 8.44 -19.98
C GLU A 282 -5.76 7.04 -20.44
N LEU A 283 -6.37 6.53 -21.51
CA LEU A 283 -5.94 5.29 -22.17
C LEU A 283 -4.94 5.63 -23.27
N ILE A 284 -3.76 5.03 -23.23
CA ILE A 284 -2.66 5.25 -24.17
C ILE A 284 -2.24 3.90 -24.77
N GLU A 285 -2.17 3.80 -26.10
CA GLU A 285 -1.59 2.65 -26.78
C GLU A 285 -0.08 2.84 -26.89
N LEU A 286 0.69 1.89 -26.34
CA LEU A 286 2.15 1.92 -26.38
C LEU A 286 2.67 0.49 -26.56
N GLY A 287 3.44 0.27 -27.63
CA GLY A 287 3.98 -1.06 -27.97
C GLY A 287 2.89 -2.09 -28.24
N ASP A 288 1.87 -1.71 -29.03
CA ASP A 288 0.70 -2.54 -29.37
C ASP A 288 -0.16 -2.98 -28.16
N LYS A 289 0.05 -2.37 -26.98
CA LYS A 289 -0.73 -2.62 -25.76
C LYS A 289 -1.38 -1.35 -25.25
N GLN A 290 -2.57 -1.48 -24.68
CA GLN A 290 -3.25 -0.36 -24.03
C GLN A 290 -2.84 -0.26 -22.57
N TRP A 291 -2.62 0.97 -22.12
CA TRP A 291 -2.23 1.32 -20.77
C TRP A 291 -3.14 2.42 -20.22
N ARG A 292 -3.55 2.31 -18.96
CA ARG A 292 -4.39 3.33 -18.30
C ARG A 292 -3.53 4.22 -17.41
N PHE A 293 -3.26 5.45 -17.83
CA PHE A 293 -2.57 6.43 -17.01
C PHE A 293 -3.54 7.09 -16.04
N VAL A 294 -3.26 6.99 -14.75
CA VAL A 294 -4.13 7.53 -13.69
C VAL A 294 -3.77 8.97 -13.32
N ASP A 295 -4.78 9.76 -12.94
CA ASP A 295 -4.66 11.16 -12.49
C ASP A 295 -3.92 12.12 -13.46
N THR A 296 -4.17 11.98 -14.76
CA THR A 296 -3.46 12.77 -15.81
C THR A 296 -3.89 14.24 -15.88
N ALA A 297 -5.12 14.61 -15.45
CA ALA A 297 -5.54 16.01 -15.44
C ALA A 297 -4.72 16.87 -14.45
N GLY A 298 -4.16 16.27 -13.39
CA GLY A 298 -3.21 16.94 -12.50
C GLY A 298 -1.90 17.33 -13.19
N ILE A 299 -1.48 16.54 -14.19
CA ILE A 299 -0.28 16.77 -15.00
C ILE A 299 -0.55 17.86 -16.06
N ARG A 300 -1.76 17.91 -16.64
CA ARG A 300 -2.15 18.95 -17.63
C ARG A 300 -2.35 20.34 -17.01
N ARG A 301 -2.99 20.45 -15.84
CA ARG A 301 -3.25 21.75 -15.17
C ARG A 301 -1.97 22.50 -14.75
N ARG A 302 -0.86 21.79 -14.52
CA ARG A 302 0.43 22.37 -14.14
C ARG A 302 1.16 23.11 -15.25
N ALA A 303 0.74 22.97 -16.52
CA ALA A 303 1.32 23.77 -17.60
C ALA A 303 1.05 25.28 -17.44
N HIS A 304 0.11 25.69 -16.57
CA HIS A 304 -0.36 27.08 -16.49
C HIS A 304 -0.30 27.74 -15.10
N GLN A 305 0.02 27.04 -14.01
CA GLN A 305 0.05 27.64 -12.66
C GLN A 305 1.22 27.09 -11.84
N ALA A 306 2.30 27.87 -11.80
CA ALA A 306 3.51 27.60 -11.03
C ALA A 306 3.66 28.62 -9.89
N SER A 307 2.79 28.57 -8.87
CA SER A 307 3.17 29.04 -7.54
C SER A 307 2.23 28.51 -6.45
N GLY A 308 2.83 27.97 -5.38
CA GLY A 308 2.20 27.71 -4.10
C GLY A 308 1.28 26.49 -4.03
N ALA A 309 1.84 25.26 -3.95
CA ALA A 309 1.09 24.07 -3.49
C ALA A 309 1.93 22.77 -3.38
N ASP A 310 3.10 22.78 -2.73
CA ASP A 310 3.90 21.54 -2.55
C ASP A 310 3.13 20.44 -1.80
N PHE A 311 2.26 20.83 -0.85
CA PHE A 311 1.39 19.90 -0.13
C PHE A 311 0.39 19.18 -1.06
N TYR A 312 -0.30 19.91 -1.93
CA TYR A 312 -1.24 19.30 -2.89
C TYR A 312 -0.52 18.46 -3.95
N ALA A 313 0.78 18.70 -4.17
CA ALA A 313 1.58 17.90 -5.07
C ALA A 313 1.85 16.50 -4.51
N ALA A 314 2.30 16.42 -3.25
CA ALA A 314 2.57 15.15 -2.59
C ALA A 314 1.31 14.29 -2.46
N LEU A 315 0.19 14.93 -2.14
CA LEU A 315 -1.08 14.26 -1.94
C LEU A 315 -1.63 13.59 -3.21
N ARG A 316 -1.59 14.31 -4.34
CA ARG A 316 -2.01 13.76 -5.63
C ARG A 316 -1.12 12.60 -6.06
N THR A 317 0.19 12.71 -5.83
CA THR A 317 1.11 11.59 -6.06
C THR A 317 0.67 10.36 -5.26
N GLN A 318 0.32 10.52 -3.98
CA GLN A 318 -0.17 9.41 -3.16
C GLN A 318 -1.48 8.81 -3.69
N THR A 319 -2.48 9.64 -4.02
CA THR A 319 -3.75 9.15 -4.59
C THR A 319 -3.55 8.45 -5.94
N ALA A 320 -2.66 8.97 -6.79
CA ALA A 320 -2.32 8.34 -8.06
C ALA A 320 -1.63 6.97 -7.85
N LEU A 321 -0.70 6.88 -6.90
CA LEU A 321 -0.03 5.62 -6.55
C LEU A 321 -1.00 4.59 -5.99
N GLU A 322 -1.96 5.00 -5.15
CA GLU A 322 -2.98 4.11 -4.57
C GLU A 322 -3.85 3.43 -5.65
N ARG A 323 -4.14 4.14 -6.74
CA ARG A 323 -4.95 3.66 -7.88
C ARG A 323 -4.15 2.93 -8.97
N ALA A 324 -2.82 3.03 -8.95
CA ALA A 324 -1.95 2.46 -9.97
C ALA A 324 -1.44 1.08 -9.56
N GLU A 325 -1.03 0.27 -10.54
CA GLU A 325 -0.25 -0.94 -10.29
C GLU A 325 1.24 -0.64 -10.43
N LEU A 326 1.57 0.29 -11.34
CA LEU A 326 2.92 0.72 -11.64
C LEU A 326 3.11 2.22 -11.44
N ALA A 327 4.16 2.59 -10.73
CA ALA A 327 4.71 3.93 -10.64
C ALA A 327 5.80 4.11 -11.71
N LEU A 328 5.51 4.92 -12.73
CA LEU A 328 6.50 5.38 -13.70
C LEU A 328 7.10 6.68 -13.16
N VAL A 329 8.26 6.59 -12.52
CA VAL A 329 8.91 7.72 -11.87
C VAL A 329 9.83 8.44 -12.86
N LEU A 330 9.47 9.66 -13.22
CA LEU A 330 10.24 10.48 -14.16
C LEU A 330 11.25 11.35 -13.42
N LEU A 331 12.53 11.16 -13.73
CA LEU A 331 13.67 11.86 -13.15
C LEU A 331 14.38 12.68 -14.23
N GLU A 332 14.80 13.91 -13.92
CA GLU A 332 15.55 14.75 -14.85
C GLU A 332 17.06 14.56 -14.66
N VAL A 333 17.80 14.38 -15.75
CA VAL A 333 19.25 14.06 -15.68
C VAL A 333 20.19 15.26 -15.66
N GLN A 334 19.72 16.45 -16.02
CA GLN A 334 20.58 17.64 -16.10
C GLN A 334 20.96 18.19 -14.73
N GLU A 335 20.10 17.97 -13.73
CA GLU A 335 20.31 18.42 -12.36
C GLU A 335 20.70 17.22 -11.47
N PRO A 336 21.37 17.46 -10.33
CA PRO A 336 21.53 16.44 -9.29
C PRO A 336 20.18 15.91 -8.81
N LEU A 337 20.15 14.62 -8.44
CA LEU A 337 18.97 14.06 -7.78
C LEU A 337 18.65 14.85 -6.50
N SER A 338 17.43 15.35 -6.41
CA SER A 338 17.00 16.14 -5.25
C SER A 338 16.37 15.24 -4.17
N GLU A 339 16.27 15.75 -2.95
CA GLU A 339 15.57 15.05 -1.85
C GLU A 339 14.11 14.71 -2.21
N GLN A 340 13.45 15.54 -3.02
CA GLN A 340 12.08 15.30 -3.46
C GLN A 340 12.02 14.18 -4.52
N ASP A 341 13.05 13.99 -5.35
CA ASP A 341 13.13 12.83 -6.25
C ASP A 341 13.22 11.53 -5.44
N VAL A 342 14.14 11.49 -4.48
CA VAL A 342 14.34 10.35 -3.60
C VAL A 342 13.06 10.04 -2.83
N ARG A 343 12.39 11.06 -2.28
CA ARG A 343 11.12 10.89 -1.57
C ARG A 343 10.03 10.31 -2.47
N ILE A 344 9.87 10.78 -3.70
CA ILE A 344 8.84 10.25 -4.63
C ILE A 344 9.11 8.77 -4.94
N VAL A 345 10.37 8.41 -5.18
CA VAL A 345 10.78 7.02 -5.41
C VAL A 345 10.49 6.15 -4.19
N THR A 346 10.85 6.62 -2.99
CA THR A 346 10.59 5.92 -1.73
C THR A 346 9.11 5.72 -1.50
N THR A 347 8.29 6.78 -1.65
CA THR A 347 6.83 6.68 -1.50
C THR A 347 6.20 5.71 -2.51
N ALA A 348 6.71 5.63 -3.74
CA ALA A 348 6.23 4.66 -4.72
C ALA A 348 6.53 3.20 -4.31
N ALA A 349 7.73 2.95 -3.77
CA ALA A 349 8.10 1.63 -3.26
C ALA A 349 7.33 1.25 -1.99
N GLU A 350 7.15 2.20 -1.05
CA GLU A 350 6.38 2.02 0.19
C GLU A 350 4.89 1.82 -0.07
N ALA A 351 4.35 2.42 -1.14
CA ALA A 351 2.98 2.19 -1.58
C ALA A 351 2.78 0.78 -2.20
N GLY A 352 3.82 -0.06 -2.24
CA GLY A 352 3.74 -1.43 -2.72
C GLY A 352 3.54 -1.55 -4.23
N ARG A 353 3.92 -0.53 -5.02
CA ARG A 353 3.70 -0.51 -6.47
C ARG A 353 4.92 -1.03 -7.22
N ALA A 354 4.69 -1.58 -8.41
CA ALA A 354 5.78 -1.80 -9.34
C ALA A 354 6.45 -0.45 -9.66
N VAL A 355 7.77 -0.37 -9.74
CA VAL A 355 8.51 0.87 -9.95
C VAL A 355 9.39 0.76 -11.18
N VAL A 356 9.25 1.74 -12.08
CA VAL A 356 10.16 1.96 -13.22
C VAL A 356 10.72 3.38 -13.11
N LEU A 357 12.05 3.49 -13.18
CA LEU A 357 12.76 4.77 -13.15
C LEU A 357 13.03 5.23 -14.59
N ALA A 358 12.40 6.32 -15.01
CA ALA A 358 12.59 6.92 -16.32
C ALA A 358 13.47 8.17 -16.21
N PHE A 359 14.71 8.08 -16.67
CA PHE A 359 15.66 9.19 -16.71
C PHE A 359 15.46 10.00 -18.00
N ASN A 360 14.80 11.14 -17.85
CA ASN A 360 14.35 12.02 -18.93
C ASN A 360 15.37 13.12 -19.25
N LYS A 361 15.23 13.70 -20.45
CA LYS A 361 16.15 14.70 -21.05
C LYS A 361 17.54 14.11 -21.31
N TRP A 362 17.61 12.81 -21.59
CA TRP A 362 18.86 12.10 -21.88
C TRP A 362 19.60 12.65 -23.11
N ASP A 363 18.90 13.33 -24.02
CA ASP A 363 19.47 14.03 -25.16
C ASP A 363 20.38 15.20 -24.78
N LEU A 364 20.27 15.70 -23.55
CA LEU A 364 21.03 16.84 -23.05
C LEU A 364 22.14 16.44 -22.05
N LEU A 365 22.42 15.15 -21.91
CA LEU A 365 23.40 14.60 -20.98
C LEU A 365 24.78 14.54 -21.63
N ASP A 366 25.78 15.16 -20.98
CA ASP A 366 27.20 15.02 -21.34
C ASP A 366 27.92 13.94 -20.49
N ASP A 367 29.15 13.60 -20.86
CA ASP A 367 29.92 12.53 -20.21
C ASP A 367 30.27 12.85 -18.75
N GLU A 368 30.52 14.12 -18.42
CA GLU A 368 30.82 14.56 -17.07
C GLU A 368 29.60 14.41 -16.16
N ARG A 369 28.44 14.95 -16.58
CA ARG A 369 27.19 14.83 -15.83
C ARG A 369 26.77 13.37 -15.70
N ARG A 370 26.98 12.55 -16.74
CA ARG A 370 26.71 11.11 -16.69
C ARG A 370 27.51 10.40 -15.59
N TYR A 371 28.79 10.71 -15.45
CA TYR A 371 29.63 10.14 -14.39
C TYR A 371 29.10 10.47 -12.99
N TYR A 372 28.69 11.73 -12.76
CA TYR A 372 28.11 12.13 -11.48
C TYR A 372 26.72 11.51 -11.23
N LEU A 373 25.88 11.43 -12.27
CA LEU A 373 24.56 10.82 -12.18
C LEU A 373 24.62 9.35 -11.74
N GLU A 374 25.53 8.53 -12.29
CA GLU A 374 25.65 7.13 -11.87
C GLU A 374 26.01 7.01 -10.38
N ARG A 375 26.88 7.89 -9.87
CA ARG A 375 27.25 7.93 -8.44
C ARG A 375 26.09 8.37 -7.54
N GLU A 376 25.29 9.34 -8.01
CA GLU A 376 24.06 9.75 -7.31
C GLU A 376 23.07 8.60 -7.26
N ILE A 377 22.88 7.87 -8.36
CA ILE A 377 21.98 6.72 -8.39
C ILE A 377 22.46 5.60 -7.44
N GLU A 378 23.75 5.28 -7.44
CA GLU A 378 24.34 4.28 -6.53
C GLU A 378 24.22 4.68 -5.06
N LYS A 379 24.26 5.98 -4.76
CA LYS A 379 24.21 6.48 -3.38
C LYS A 379 22.77 6.68 -2.89
N ASP A 380 21.96 7.39 -3.67
CA ASP A 380 20.68 7.94 -3.23
C ASP A 380 19.49 7.06 -3.64
N LEU A 381 19.67 6.15 -4.61
CA LEU A 381 18.64 5.22 -5.10
C LEU A 381 19.01 3.73 -4.92
N ALA A 382 20.03 3.41 -4.12
CA ALA A 382 20.46 2.03 -3.86
C ALA A 382 19.33 1.14 -3.31
N HIS A 383 18.44 1.68 -2.48
CA HIS A 383 17.31 0.96 -1.89
C HIS A 383 16.28 0.49 -2.93
N VAL A 384 16.28 1.08 -4.12
CA VAL A 384 15.45 0.69 -5.26
C VAL A 384 16.27 0.20 -6.46
N ALA A 385 17.49 -0.30 -6.24
CA ALA A 385 18.34 -0.82 -7.32
C ALA A 385 17.68 -1.97 -8.13
N TRP A 386 16.65 -2.62 -7.56
CA TRP A 386 15.82 -3.62 -8.22
C TRP A 386 14.86 -3.06 -9.28
N ALA A 387 14.63 -1.74 -9.31
CA ALA A 387 13.74 -1.08 -10.27
C ALA A 387 14.42 -0.92 -11.65
N PRO A 388 13.77 -1.33 -12.76
CA PRO A 388 14.25 -1.06 -14.11
C PRO A 388 14.52 0.42 -14.34
N ARG A 389 15.63 0.73 -15.00
CA ARG A 389 16.01 2.08 -15.42
C ARG A 389 15.85 2.22 -16.93
N VAL A 390 15.16 3.27 -17.38
CA VAL A 390 14.98 3.58 -18.81
C VAL A 390 15.42 5.00 -19.07
N ASN A 391 16.32 5.16 -20.04
CA ASN A 391 16.87 6.46 -20.43
C ASN A 391 16.10 6.99 -21.64
N ILE A 392 15.39 8.09 -21.49
CA ILE A 392 14.46 8.62 -22.49
C ILE A 392 14.67 10.12 -22.75
N SER A 393 14.07 10.59 -23.84
CA SER A 393 13.86 12.02 -24.05
C SER A 393 12.41 12.24 -24.48
N ALA A 394 11.60 12.73 -23.54
CA ALA A 394 10.20 13.05 -23.78
C ALA A 394 9.99 14.07 -24.91
N LYS A 395 10.96 14.98 -25.12
CA LYS A 395 10.88 16.00 -26.16
C LYS A 395 11.10 15.44 -27.57
N THR A 396 12.00 14.48 -27.71
CA THR A 396 12.39 13.92 -29.02
C THR A 396 11.70 12.58 -29.30
N GLY A 397 11.06 11.96 -28.30
CA GLY A 397 10.54 10.61 -28.37
C GLY A 397 11.60 9.51 -28.24
N ARG A 398 12.88 9.87 -28.07
CA ARG A 398 13.98 8.89 -28.00
C ARG A 398 13.73 7.87 -26.89
N HIS A 399 13.77 6.59 -27.26
CA HIS A 399 13.64 5.42 -26.38
C HIS A 399 12.32 5.34 -25.60
N ALA A 400 11.27 6.06 -26.00
CA ALA A 400 9.95 5.93 -25.36
C ALA A 400 9.38 4.51 -25.49
N ASP A 401 9.71 3.81 -26.58
CA ASP A 401 9.40 2.40 -26.83
C ASP A 401 9.99 1.46 -25.77
N LYS A 402 11.14 1.80 -25.17
CA LYS A 402 11.79 0.99 -24.13
C LYS A 402 11.07 1.03 -22.78
N LEU A 403 10.09 1.93 -22.62
CA LEU A 403 9.25 1.95 -21.41
C LEU A 403 8.40 0.68 -21.31
N VAL A 404 7.89 0.16 -22.43
CA VAL A 404 6.99 -1.01 -22.41
C VAL A 404 7.66 -2.25 -21.81
N PRO A 405 8.82 -2.72 -22.31
CA PRO A 405 9.47 -3.90 -21.73
C PRO A 405 9.84 -3.72 -20.25
N ALA A 406 10.22 -2.50 -19.86
CA ALA A 406 10.54 -2.20 -18.47
C ALA A 406 9.31 -2.24 -17.56
N MET A 407 8.18 -1.71 -18.02
CA MET A 407 6.91 -1.75 -17.30
C MET A 407 6.36 -3.16 -17.18
N GLU A 408 6.43 -3.95 -18.26
CA GLU A 408 6.04 -5.36 -18.26
C GLU A 408 6.89 -6.17 -17.28
N THR A 409 8.22 -6.05 -17.36
CA THR A 409 9.13 -6.73 -16.43
C THR A 409 8.79 -6.40 -14.97
N ALA A 410 8.50 -5.13 -14.68
CA ALA A 410 8.16 -4.68 -13.34
C ALA A 410 6.82 -5.24 -12.86
N LEU A 411 5.82 -5.29 -13.75
CA LEU A 411 4.50 -5.84 -13.44
C LEU A 411 4.52 -7.37 -13.33
N GLU A 412 5.29 -8.08 -14.15
CA GLU A 412 5.51 -9.53 -14.03
C GLU A 412 6.13 -9.88 -12.66
N GLY A 413 7.14 -9.11 -12.24
CA GLY A 413 7.71 -9.25 -10.90
C GLY A 413 6.68 -8.97 -9.81
N TRP A 414 5.85 -7.95 -9.99
CA TRP A 414 4.75 -7.59 -9.08
C TRP A 414 3.58 -8.58 -9.08
N ASP A 415 3.44 -9.43 -10.11
CA ASP A 415 2.41 -10.47 -10.18
C ASP A 415 2.92 -11.83 -9.66
N THR A 416 4.23 -11.97 -9.44
CA THR A 416 4.87 -13.25 -9.13
C THR A 416 4.32 -13.87 -7.83
N ARG A 417 3.83 -15.11 -7.95
CA ARG A 417 3.44 -15.98 -6.83
C ARG A 417 4.39 -17.17 -6.76
N ILE A 418 4.97 -17.41 -5.59
CA ILE A 418 5.80 -18.59 -5.29
C ILE A 418 4.91 -19.59 -4.53
N PRO A 419 4.84 -20.85 -4.99
CA PRO A 419 4.17 -21.92 -4.23
C PRO A 419 4.79 -22.10 -2.84
N THR A 420 3.93 -22.34 -1.83
CA THR A 420 4.34 -22.47 -0.42
C THR A 420 5.38 -23.58 -0.21
N GLY A 421 5.23 -24.72 -0.88
CA GLY A 421 6.25 -25.78 -0.95
C GLY A 421 7.62 -25.26 -1.37
N ARG A 422 7.67 -24.59 -2.53
CA ARG A 422 8.91 -24.07 -3.14
C ARG A 422 9.57 -22.99 -2.28
N LEU A 423 8.78 -22.12 -1.64
CA LEU A 423 9.29 -21.12 -0.70
C LEU A 423 9.94 -21.77 0.53
N ASN A 424 9.31 -22.78 1.13
CA ASN A 424 9.85 -23.45 2.31
C ASN A 424 11.09 -24.30 1.97
N ALA A 425 11.12 -24.92 0.79
CA ALA A 425 12.33 -25.59 0.29
C ALA A 425 13.49 -24.59 0.16
N PHE A 426 13.25 -23.43 -0.45
CA PHE A 426 14.22 -22.34 -0.55
C PHE A 426 14.71 -21.87 0.83
N LEU A 427 13.81 -21.60 1.78
CA LEU A 427 14.17 -21.16 3.13
C LEU A 427 15.01 -22.21 3.86
N GLY A 428 14.69 -23.50 3.69
CA GLY A 428 15.45 -24.60 4.26
C GLY A 428 16.89 -24.64 3.75
N GLU A 429 17.07 -24.60 2.42
CA GLU A 429 18.40 -24.57 1.79
C GLU A 429 19.19 -23.31 2.18
N LEU A 430 18.52 -22.17 2.23
CA LEU A 430 19.11 -20.89 2.60
C LEU A 430 19.65 -20.92 4.03
N VAL A 431 18.86 -21.42 4.99
CA VAL A 431 19.27 -21.54 6.40
C VAL A 431 20.36 -22.59 6.58
N ALA A 432 20.34 -23.67 5.80
CA ALA A 432 21.37 -24.70 5.84
C ALA A 432 22.75 -24.17 5.39
N ALA A 433 22.78 -23.39 4.31
CA ALA A 433 24.01 -22.78 3.79
C ALA A 433 24.49 -21.59 4.66
N ASN A 434 23.55 -20.78 5.13
CA ASN A 434 23.81 -19.56 5.87
C ASN A 434 22.91 -19.49 7.12
N PRO A 435 23.27 -20.18 8.23
CA PRO A 435 22.47 -20.15 9.45
C PRO A 435 22.40 -18.76 10.08
N HIS A 436 21.27 -18.42 10.70
CA HIS A 436 21.13 -17.15 11.42
C HIS A 436 22.14 -17.06 12.60
N PRO A 437 22.79 -15.92 12.87
CA PRO A 437 23.71 -15.79 14.00
C PRO A 437 23.03 -16.07 15.35
N VAL A 438 23.78 -16.64 16.30
CA VAL A 438 23.26 -16.89 17.66
C VAL A 438 23.37 -15.62 18.50
N ARG A 439 22.24 -15.11 19.00
CA ARG A 439 22.20 -14.01 19.98
C ARG A 439 21.41 -14.44 21.21
N GLY A 440 21.91 -14.10 22.41
CA GLY A 440 21.22 -14.44 23.67
C GLY A 440 21.15 -15.94 23.99
N GLY A 441 22.06 -16.75 23.44
CA GLY A 441 22.20 -18.17 23.78
C GLY A 441 21.24 -19.13 23.04
N LYS A 442 20.30 -18.64 22.23
CA LYS A 442 19.45 -19.46 21.36
C LYS A 442 19.45 -18.91 19.94
N GLN A 443 19.57 -19.80 18.97
CA GLN A 443 19.47 -19.44 17.55
C GLN A 443 17.97 -19.35 17.17
N PRO A 444 17.49 -18.22 16.67
CA PRO A 444 16.18 -18.13 16.05
C PRO A 444 16.09 -19.06 14.85
N ARG A 445 14.97 -19.77 14.70
CA ARG A 445 14.71 -20.66 13.58
C ARG A 445 13.54 -20.14 12.77
N ILE A 446 13.63 -20.24 11.45
CA ILE A 446 12.48 -20.13 10.55
C ILE A 446 11.75 -21.47 10.65
N LEU A 447 10.50 -21.43 11.08
CA LEU A 447 9.64 -22.60 11.25
C LEU A 447 8.87 -22.88 9.97
N PHE A 448 8.39 -21.82 9.33
CA PHE A 448 7.59 -21.87 8.11
C PHE A 448 7.57 -20.50 7.45
N GLY A 449 7.40 -20.45 6.14
CA GLY A 449 7.17 -19.23 5.38
C GLY A 449 6.02 -19.39 4.40
N THR A 450 5.24 -18.34 4.20
CA THR A 450 4.24 -18.28 3.13
C THR A 450 4.27 -16.92 2.44
N GLN A 451 3.86 -16.88 1.18
CA GLN A 451 3.59 -15.64 0.46
C GLN A 451 2.11 -15.29 0.63
N ALA A 452 1.84 -14.34 1.53
CA ALA A 452 0.48 -13.91 1.87
C ALA A 452 -0.13 -12.97 0.82
N GLN A 453 0.69 -12.33 -0.01
CA GLN A 453 0.24 -11.43 -1.07
C GLN A 453 1.23 -11.44 -2.23
N SER A 454 0.74 -11.34 -3.47
CA SER A 454 1.59 -11.18 -4.66
C SER A 454 1.76 -9.74 -5.09
N ARG A 455 0.79 -8.87 -4.80
CA ARG A 455 0.65 -7.52 -5.36
C ARG A 455 0.63 -6.43 -4.28
N PRO A 456 1.77 -6.03 -3.69
CA PRO A 456 3.14 -6.52 -3.94
C PRO A 456 3.46 -7.85 -3.22
N PRO A 457 4.60 -8.49 -3.55
CA PRO A 457 5.03 -9.72 -2.91
C PRO A 457 5.30 -9.52 -1.41
N LYS A 458 4.45 -10.13 -0.58
CA LYS A 458 4.53 -10.10 0.88
C LYS A 458 4.74 -11.50 1.43
N PHE A 459 5.87 -11.70 2.09
CA PHE A 459 6.26 -12.95 2.72
C PHE A 459 6.10 -12.84 4.23
N VAL A 460 5.42 -13.82 4.82
CA VAL A 460 5.26 -13.95 6.27
C VAL A 460 6.11 -15.11 6.73
N LEU A 461 7.10 -14.83 7.58
CA LEU A 461 7.97 -15.85 8.17
C LEU A 461 7.53 -16.13 9.61
N PHE A 462 7.13 -17.36 9.88
CA PHE A 462 6.91 -17.85 11.24
C PHE A 462 8.25 -18.26 11.83
N THR A 463 8.65 -17.64 12.93
CA THR A 463 9.97 -17.84 13.52
C THR A 463 9.89 -18.17 14.99
N SER A 464 10.86 -18.89 15.54
CA SER A 464 10.95 -19.17 16.98
C SER A 464 11.52 -18.00 17.80
N GLY A 465 11.86 -16.91 17.15
CA GLY A 465 12.59 -15.78 17.72
C GLY A 465 12.84 -14.72 16.66
N PHE A 466 13.34 -13.57 17.09
CA PHE A 466 13.58 -12.44 16.19
C PHE A 466 14.74 -12.71 15.23
N LEU A 467 14.54 -12.48 13.92
CA LEU A 467 15.65 -12.46 12.95
C LEU A 467 16.20 -11.04 12.82
N ASP A 468 17.51 -10.93 12.90
CA ASP A 468 18.22 -9.67 12.80
C ASP A 468 17.91 -8.96 11.46
N PRO A 469 17.85 -7.62 11.43
CA PRO A 469 17.55 -6.87 10.20
C PRO A 469 18.49 -7.21 9.04
N GLY A 470 19.77 -7.49 9.33
CA GLY A 470 20.75 -7.93 8.34
C GLY A 470 20.39 -9.27 7.69
N TYR A 471 19.94 -10.24 8.49
CA TYR A 471 19.52 -11.55 7.98
C TYR A 471 18.22 -11.45 7.16
N ARG A 472 17.28 -10.58 7.57
CA ARG A 472 16.08 -10.30 6.77
C ARG A 472 16.42 -9.68 5.42
N ARG A 473 17.34 -8.71 5.38
CA ARG A 473 17.84 -8.14 4.10
C ARG A 473 18.51 -9.20 3.24
N PHE A 474 19.26 -10.12 3.85
CA PHE A 474 19.84 -11.27 3.17
C PHE A 474 18.77 -12.18 2.53
N ILE A 475 17.70 -12.53 3.27
CA ILE A 475 16.56 -13.29 2.73
C ILE A 475 15.93 -12.55 1.54
N VAL A 476 15.65 -11.24 1.67
CA VAL A 476 15.06 -10.42 0.60
C VAL A 476 15.95 -10.45 -0.66
N ARG A 477 17.27 -10.27 -0.50
CA ARG A 477 18.20 -10.31 -1.62
C ARG A 477 18.19 -11.68 -2.29
N ARG A 478 18.20 -12.77 -1.51
CA ARG A 478 18.20 -14.14 -2.03
C ARG A 478 16.88 -14.54 -2.70
N LEU A 479 15.75 -14.03 -2.21
CA LEU A 479 14.47 -14.12 -2.90
C LEU A 479 14.54 -13.47 -4.29
N ARG A 480 15.15 -12.28 -4.40
CA ARG A 480 15.32 -11.60 -5.69
C ARG A 480 16.23 -12.36 -6.65
N GLU A 481 17.36 -12.86 -6.15
CA GLU A 481 18.31 -13.63 -6.96
C GLU A 481 17.70 -14.93 -7.50
N THR A 482 16.88 -15.60 -6.68
CA THR A 482 16.34 -16.94 -7.01
C THR A 482 15.05 -16.87 -7.82
N PHE A 483 14.13 -15.97 -7.47
CA PHE A 483 12.78 -15.93 -8.03
C PHE A 483 12.50 -14.65 -8.83
N GLY A 484 13.46 -13.74 -8.94
CA GLY A 484 13.33 -12.52 -9.73
C GLY A 484 12.80 -11.33 -8.94
N PHE A 485 11.55 -10.92 -9.15
CA PHE A 485 10.97 -9.70 -8.58
C PHE A 485 11.61 -8.38 -9.05
N LYS A 486 12.13 -8.36 -10.29
CA LYS A 486 12.62 -7.12 -10.87
C LYS A 486 11.47 -6.12 -10.97
N GLY A 487 11.71 -4.88 -10.56
CA GLY A 487 10.71 -3.81 -10.62
C GLY A 487 9.62 -3.84 -9.55
N THR A 488 9.64 -4.75 -8.57
CA THR A 488 8.70 -4.72 -7.44
C THR A 488 9.42 -4.62 -6.08
N PRO A 489 8.87 -3.90 -5.09
CA PRO A 489 9.27 -4.05 -3.70
C PRO A 489 8.95 -5.48 -3.22
N ILE A 490 9.68 -5.94 -2.20
CA ILE A 490 9.40 -7.20 -1.50
C ILE A 490 9.25 -6.85 -0.03
N GLU A 491 8.14 -7.27 0.57
CA GLU A 491 7.90 -7.16 2.00
C GLU A 491 8.16 -8.50 2.69
N VAL A 492 8.95 -8.49 3.75
CA VAL A 492 9.15 -9.66 4.61
C VAL A 492 8.78 -9.30 6.04
N SER A 493 7.66 -9.83 6.50
CA SER A 493 7.23 -9.72 7.89
C SER A 493 7.59 -10.99 8.66
N MET A 494 7.68 -10.86 9.99
CA MET A 494 7.94 -11.99 10.87
C MET A 494 6.81 -12.11 11.89
N ARG A 495 6.41 -13.34 12.19
CA ARG A 495 5.54 -13.67 13.30
C ARG A 495 6.28 -14.60 14.26
N ILE A 496 6.66 -14.07 15.43
CA ILE A 496 7.46 -14.79 16.43
C ILE A 496 6.56 -15.73 17.23
N ARG A 497 7.04 -16.95 17.46
CA ARG A 497 6.29 -18.01 18.12
C ARG A 497 7.02 -18.57 19.33
N GLU A 498 6.31 -18.60 20.44
CA GLU A 498 6.73 -19.35 21.62
C GLU A 498 6.26 -20.80 21.51
N LYS A 499 7.15 -21.72 21.89
CA LYS A 499 6.79 -23.14 21.97
C LYS A 499 5.78 -23.33 23.10
N ARG A 500 4.68 -24.05 22.87
CA ARG A 500 3.71 -24.33 23.93
C ARG A 500 4.42 -25.04 25.08
N LYS A 501 4.32 -24.46 26.28
CA LYS A 501 4.75 -25.14 27.50
C LYS A 501 3.76 -26.28 27.73
N GLY A 502 4.23 -27.52 27.63
CA GLY A 502 3.42 -28.69 27.93
C GLY A 502 2.80 -28.54 29.32
N ARG A 503 1.49 -28.83 29.41
CA ARG A 503 0.79 -28.98 30.69
C ARG A 503 1.26 -30.23 31.41
#